data_AF-A0A653N0W9-F1
#
_entry.id   AF-A0A653N0W9-F1
#
_cell.length_a   1.000
_cell.length_b   1.000
_cell.length_c   1.000
_cell.angle_alpha   90.00
_cell.angle_beta   90.00
_cell.angle_gamma   90.00
#
_symmetry.space_group_name_H-M   'P 1'
#
loop_
_entity.id
_entity.type
_entity.pdbx_description
1 polymer ?
#
loop_
_entity_poly.entity_id
_entity_poly.type
_entity_poly.pdbx_seq_one_letter_code
_entity_poly.pdbx_strand_id
1 'polypeptide(L)'
;MLSLAMVAFLIGITLAYFYMQPEPVPWVDEPTFEADMCVRDVEEENAILTRSKIDFDRLHPLVANRGESFIRLAHSCLDLEVRLTSGYRSAKEQNALYAQGRSEPGQVVTNAKAGQSYHNYGLAVDFVIIHNNKTDYDLNTDRNRNDIPDWQELGELGKALGFEWGGDWNSFPDYPHLQMDFGLSIRQLVAGKRPDKEETAPLADALKPLLD
;
A
#
# COMPACT_ATOMS: atom_id res chain seq x y z
N MET A 1 -14.63 -28.14 54.03
CA MET A 1 -13.16 -28.25 54.02
C MET A 1 -12.78 -28.96 52.73
N LEU A 2 -12.18 -28.27 51.75
CA LEU A 2 -11.69 -28.93 50.55
C LEU A 2 -10.49 -29.81 50.93
N SER A 3 -10.43 -31.03 50.40
CA SER A 3 -9.32 -31.95 50.67
C SER A 3 -8.01 -31.41 50.07
N LEU A 4 -6.88 -31.80 50.66
CA LEU A 4 -5.54 -31.41 50.20
C LEU A 4 -5.32 -31.69 48.69
N ALA A 5 -5.97 -32.74 48.16
CA ALA A 5 -5.94 -33.11 46.74
C ALA A 5 -6.68 -32.10 45.84
N MET A 6 -7.76 -31.50 46.33
CA MET A 6 -8.57 -30.55 45.56
C MET A 6 -7.91 -29.15 45.50
N VAL A 7 -7.13 -28.80 46.54
CA VAL A 7 -6.28 -27.60 46.55
C VAL A 7 -5.11 -27.75 45.57
N ALA A 8 -4.48 -28.93 45.49
CA ALA A 8 -3.42 -29.21 44.54
C ALA A 8 -3.91 -29.17 43.07
N PHE A 9 -5.15 -29.61 42.80
CA PHE A 9 -5.74 -29.58 41.46
C PHE A 9 -6.08 -28.14 41.00
N LEU A 10 -6.57 -27.29 41.90
CA LEU A 10 -6.87 -25.88 41.60
C LEU A 10 -5.60 -25.02 41.44
N ILE A 11 -4.54 -25.31 42.21
CA ILE A 11 -3.22 -24.69 42.04
C ILE A 11 -2.58 -25.14 40.72
N GLY A 12 -2.73 -26.42 40.35
CA GLY A 12 -2.26 -26.94 39.06
C GLY A 12 -2.97 -26.31 37.86
N ILE A 13 -4.29 -26.07 37.94
CA ILE A 13 -5.07 -25.41 36.88
C ILE A 13 -4.70 -23.92 36.78
N THR A 14 -4.45 -23.23 37.89
CA THR A 14 -4.05 -21.82 37.86
C THR A 14 -2.61 -21.64 37.37
N LEU A 15 -1.67 -22.51 37.76
CA LEU A 15 -0.32 -22.51 37.19
C LEU A 15 -0.32 -22.84 35.70
N ALA A 16 -1.13 -23.82 35.25
CA ALA A 16 -1.30 -24.10 33.84
C ALA A 16 -1.96 -22.93 33.08
N TYR A 17 -2.94 -22.26 33.67
CA TYR A 17 -3.59 -21.09 33.07
C TYR A 17 -2.62 -19.91 32.87
N PHE A 18 -1.70 -19.68 33.82
CA PHE A 18 -0.64 -18.67 33.69
C PHE A 18 0.47 -19.11 32.71
N TYR A 19 0.84 -20.39 32.65
CA TYR A 19 1.84 -20.91 31.70
C TYR A 19 1.31 -21.13 30.27
N MET A 20 -0.01 -21.13 30.09
CA MET A 20 -0.68 -21.28 28.79
C MET A 20 -1.24 -19.94 28.27
N GLN A 21 -1.07 -18.83 29.00
CA GLN A 21 -1.15 -17.54 28.32
C GLN A 21 0.06 -17.47 27.40
N PRO A 22 -0.11 -17.29 26.08
CA PRO A 22 1.04 -16.91 25.27
C PRO A 22 1.58 -15.63 25.89
N GLU A 23 2.82 -15.67 26.36
CA GLU A 23 3.60 -14.45 26.60
C GLU A 23 3.35 -13.54 25.39
N PRO A 24 3.13 -12.21 25.56
CA PRO A 24 3.05 -11.33 24.41
C PRO A 24 4.33 -11.54 23.62
N VAL A 25 4.19 -12.24 22.50
CA VAL A 25 5.31 -12.54 21.62
C VAL A 25 5.85 -11.16 21.30
N PRO A 26 7.12 -10.84 21.65
CA PRO A 26 7.74 -9.65 21.12
C PRO A 26 7.62 -9.84 19.62
N TRP A 27 6.76 -9.04 18.98
CA TRP A 27 6.60 -9.07 17.54
C TRP A 27 8.02 -8.88 17.02
N VAL A 28 8.61 -9.98 16.56
CA VAL A 28 9.84 -9.94 15.80
C VAL A 28 9.44 -9.06 14.62
N ASP A 29 10.08 -7.90 14.56
CA ASP A 29 9.93 -6.91 13.49
C ASP A 29 9.70 -7.65 12.18
N GLU A 30 8.68 -7.21 11.44
CA GLU A 30 8.10 -7.81 10.24
C GLU A 30 8.91 -8.97 9.66
N PRO A 31 8.33 -10.17 9.45
CA PRO A 31 9.05 -11.24 8.77
C PRO A 31 9.72 -10.60 7.55
N THR A 32 10.99 -10.90 7.34
CA THR A 32 11.77 -10.46 6.16
C THR A 32 11.18 -11.11 4.91
N PHE A 33 9.92 -10.81 4.64
CA PHE A 33 9.04 -11.23 3.56
C PHE A 33 9.66 -10.85 2.22
N GLU A 34 10.55 -9.86 2.27
CA GLU A 34 11.36 -9.34 1.19
C GLU A 34 12.60 -10.19 0.82
N ALA A 35 13.11 -11.07 1.69
CA ALA A 35 14.48 -11.60 1.54
C ALA A 35 14.60 -12.83 0.62
N ASP A 36 13.54 -13.62 0.43
CA ASP A 36 13.62 -14.91 -0.29
C ASP A 36 12.63 -15.06 -1.48
N MET A 37 11.82 -14.03 -1.80
CA MET A 37 10.84 -14.10 -2.90
C MET A 37 11.45 -13.92 -4.29
N CYS A 38 12.45 -13.04 -4.42
CA CYS A 38 13.07 -12.72 -5.70
C CYS A 38 14.49 -12.16 -5.48
N VAL A 39 15.32 -12.20 -6.52
CA VAL A 39 16.69 -11.67 -6.44
C VAL A 39 16.64 -10.15 -6.36
N ARG A 40 17.17 -9.59 -5.27
CA ARG A 40 17.16 -8.15 -5.00
C ARG A 40 18.41 -7.47 -5.56
N ASP A 41 18.22 -6.38 -6.29
CA ASP A 41 19.27 -5.43 -6.65
C ASP A 41 19.01 -4.13 -5.88
N VAL A 42 19.54 -4.08 -4.65
CA VAL A 42 19.27 -2.98 -3.72
C VAL A 42 19.80 -1.64 -4.25
N GLU A 43 20.87 -1.64 -5.05
CA GLU A 43 21.42 -0.40 -5.62
C GLU A 43 20.48 0.15 -6.69
N GLU A 44 20.02 -0.70 -7.61
CA GLU A 44 19.08 -0.30 -8.65
C GLU A 44 17.71 0.09 -8.07
N GLU A 45 17.18 -0.66 -7.10
CA GLU A 45 15.95 -0.31 -6.40
C GLU A 45 16.02 1.07 -5.76
N ASN A 46 17.12 1.39 -5.07
CA ASN A 46 17.31 2.71 -4.47
C ASN A 46 17.43 3.80 -5.54
N ALA A 47 18.05 3.49 -6.69
CA ALA A 47 18.10 4.40 -7.83
C ALA A 47 16.71 4.63 -8.46
N ILE A 48 15.83 3.62 -8.49
CA ILE A 48 14.43 3.78 -8.94
C ILE A 48 13.63 4.60 -7.93
N LEU A 49 13.77 4.29 -6.63
CA LEU A 49 13.07 4.99 -5.56
C LEU A 49 13.39 6.48 -5.57
N THR A 50 14.66 6.86 -5.70
CA THR A 50 15.09 8.27 -5.78
C THR A 50 14.61 8.98 -7.06
N ARG A 51 14.26 8.24 -8.12
CA ARG A 51 13.65 8.79 -9.34
C ARG A 51 12.14 9.05 -9.19
N SER A 52 11.50 8.53 -8.15
CA SER A 52 10.10 8.86 -7.81
C SER A 52 10.02 10.28 -7.24
N LYS A 53 9.20 11.13 -7.85
CA LYS A 53 9.16 12.57 -7.56
C LYS A 53 8.03 12.94 -6.59
N ILE A 54 7.99 12.23 -5.45
CA ILE A 54 7.00 12.48 -4.41
C ILE A 54 7.68 12.80 -3.09
N ASP A 55 6.92 13.38 -2.17
CA ASP A 55 7.36 13.68 -0.81
C ASP A 55 6.81 12.61 0.14
N PHE A 56 7.63 11.60 0.43
CA PHE A 56 7.26 10.47 1.28
C PHE A 56 6.95 10.89 2.73
N ASP A 57 7.58 11.97 3.22
CA ASP A 57 7.36 12.49 4.58
C ASP A 57 5.95 13.06 4.78
N ARG A 58 5.23 13.32 3.69
CA ARG A 58 3.84 13.81 3.69
C ARG A 58 2.80 12.71 3.53
N LEU A 59 3.25 11.46 3.41
CA LEU A 59 2.37 10.30 3.41
C LEU A 59 2.17 9.79 4.83
N HIS A 60 1.14 8.99 5.00
CA HIS A 60 1.04 8.13 6.18
C HIS A 60 2.22 7.16 6.21
N PRO A 61 2.84 6.86 7.37
CA PRO A 61 4.03 5.99 7.44
C PRO A 61 3.84 4.64 6.74
N LEU A 62 2.68 4.00 6.94
CA LEU A 62 2.37 2.74 6.26
C LEU A 62 2.27 2.91 4.73
N VAL A 63 1.67 4.01 4.25
CA VAL A 63 1.53 4.28 2.82
C VAL A 63 2.90 4.56 2.18
N ALA A 64 3.77 5.29 2.89
CA ALA A 64 5.15 5.50 2.47
C ALA A 64 5.91 4.16 2.36
N ASN A 65 5.91 3.38 3.44
CA ASN A 65 6.59 2.09 3.48
C ASN A 65 6.10 1.13 2.39
N ARG A 66 4.78 0.98 2.24
CA ARG A 66 4.20 0.10 1.22
C ARG A 66 4.41 0.62 -0.20
N GLY A 67 4.47 1.94 -0.39
CA GLY A 67 4.85 2.54 -1.67
C GLY A 67 6.31 2.26 -2.05
N GLU A 68 7.22 2.23 -1.08
CA GLU A 68 8.60 1.79 -1.29
C GLU A 68 8.67 0.30 -1.63
N SER A 69 8.00 -0.57 -0.86
CA SER A 69 7.94 -2.01 -1.15
C SER A 69 7.32 -2.28 -2.52
N PHE A 70 6.32 -1.51 -2.94
CA PHE A 70 5.73 -1.60 -4.28
C PHE A 70 6.76 -1.38 -5.38
N ILE A 71 7.57 -0.32 -5.29
CA ILE A 71 8.65 -0.05 -6.26
C ILE A 71 9.67 -1.20 -6.27
N ARG A 72 10.09 -1.65 -5.09
CA ARG A 72 11.13 -2.68 -4.95
C ARG A 72 10.67 -4.02 -5.51
N LEU A 73 9.46 -4.45 -5.17
CA LEU A 73 8.91 -5.73 -5.60
C LEU A 73 8.52 -5.72 -7.09
N ALA A 74 8.02 -4.60 -7.61
CA ALA A 74 7.80 -4.45 -9.05
C ALA A 74 9.10 -4.68 -9.83
N HIS A 75 10.21 -4.08 -9.37
CA HIS A 75 11.51 -4.25 -10.00
C HIS A 75 12.03 -5.68 -9.83
N SER A 76 12.21 -6.13 -8.59
CA SER A 76 12.93 -7.37 -8.31
C SER A 76 12.14 -8.64 -8.64
N CYS A 77 10.81 -8.61 -8.49
CA CYS A 77 9.99 -9.81 -8.64
C CYS A 77 9.24 -9.85 -9.98
N LEU A 78 8.94 -8.70 -10.59
CA LEU A 78 8.20 -8.65 -11.86
C LEU A 78 9.05 -8.19 -13.05
N ASP A 79 10.30 -7.77 -12.84
CA ASP A 79 11.16 -7.14 -13.87
C ASP A 79 10.53 -5.88 -14.50
N LEU A 80 9.83 -5.10 -13.67
CA LEU A 80 9.12 -3.88 -14.08
C LEU A 80 9.63 -2.66 -13.30
N GLU A 81 10.19 -1.67 -14.00
CA GLU A 81 10.50 -0.38 -13.38
C GLU A 81 9.20 0.45 -13.23
N VAL A 82 8.83 0.79 -12.00
CA VAL A 82 7.75 1.74 -11.71
C VAL A 82 8.27 2.95 -10.96
N ARG A 83 7.64 4.10 -11.16
CA ARG A 83 7.92 5.32 -10.38
C ARG A 83 6.64 5.89 -9.81
N LEU A 84 6.69 6.35 -8.56
CA LEU A 84 5.62 7.13 -7.99
C LEU A 84 5.67 8.57 -8.52
N THR A 85 4.54 9.03 -9.03
CA THR A 85 4.36 10.30 -9.73
C THR A 85 3.54 11.30 -8.92
N SER A 86 2.68 10.81 -8.03
CA SER A 86 1.91 11.62 -7.09
C SER A 86 1.85 10.95 -5.74
N GLY A 87 1.88 11.75 -4.67
CA GLY A 87 1.70 11.32 -3.30
C GLY A 87 0.71 12.26 -2.62
N TYR A 88 1.13 12.95 -1.55
CA TYR A 88 0.31 14.01 -0.99
C TYR A 88 0.03 15.13 -2.01
N ARG A 89 -1.22 15.59 -2.08
CA ARG A 89 -1.66 16.78 -2.85
C ARG A 89 -2.33 17.80 -1.94
N SER A 90 -1.87 19.04 -1.92
CA SER A 90 -2.55 20.14 -1.23
C SER A 90 -3.91 20.45 -1.85
N ALA A 91 -4.75 21.16 -1.10
CA ALA A 91 -6.03 21.68 -1.60
C ALA A 91 -5.86 22.53 -2.88
N LYS A 92 -4.77 23.31 -2.98
CA LYS A 92 -4.47 24.12 -4.16
C LYS A 92 -4.16 23.26 -5.38
N GLU A 93 -3.30 22.26 -5.22
CA GLU A 93 -2.95 21.32 -6.30
C GLU A 93 -4.17 20.53 -6.75
N GLN A 94 -4.98 20.04 -5.81
CA GLN A 94 -6.21 19.31 -6.13
C GLN A 94 -7.22 20.16 -6.91
N ASN A 95 -7.44 21.41 -6.50
CA ASN A 95 -8.34 22.30 -7.21
C ASN A 95 -7.82 22.66 -8.60
N ALA A 96 -6.50 22.78 -8.78
CA ALA A 96 -5.91 23.00 -10.10
C ALA A 96 -6.15 21.80 -11.02
N LEU A 97 -6.00 20.56 -10.53
CA LEU A 97 -6.33 19.35 -11.30
C LEU A 97 -7.83 19.26 -11.61
N TYR A 98 -8.70 19.58 -10.64
CA TYR A 98 -10.15 19.60 -10.85
C TYR A 98 -10.56 20.64 -11.90
N ALA A 99 -9.84 21.75 -12.03
CA ALA A 99 -10.14 22.79 -13.02
C ALA A 99 -9.85 22.35 -14.47
N GLN A 100 -8.94 21.41 -14.69
CA GLN A 100 -8.58 20.92 -16.04
C GLN A 100 -9.78 20.27 -16.74
N GLY A 101 -9.97 20.61 -18.02
CA GLY A 101 -11.12 20.17 -18.82
C GLY A 101 -12.46 20.74 -18.35
N ARG A 102 -12.45 21.69 -17.40
CA ARG A 102 -13.62 22.40 -16.89
C ARG A 102 -13.45 23.90 -17.09
N SER A 103 -12.80 24.57 -16.13
CA SER A 103 -12.52 26.01 -16.20
C SER A 103 -11.16 26.32 -16.82
N GLU A 104 -10.27 25.33 -16.94
CA GLU A 104 -8.97 25.41 -17.60
C GLU A 104 -8.87 24.40 -18.74
N PRO A 105 -8.06 24.67 -19.80
CA PRO A 105 -7.83 23.70 -20.87
C PRO A 105 -7.21 22.40 -20.36
N GLY A 106 -7.45 21.29 -21.07
CA GLY A 106 -6.91 19.97 -20.76
C GLY A 106 -7.98 18.89 -20.73
N GLN A 107 -7.56 17.66 -20.46
CA GLN A 107 -8.49 16.55 -20.18
C GLN A 107 -8.93 16.58 -18.72
N VAL A 108 -10.12 16.06 -18.44
CA VAL A 108 -10.56 15.85 -17.06
C VAL A 108 -9.76 14.70 -16.47
N VAL A 109 -8.84 15.01 -15.57
CA VAL A 109 -7.97 14.02 -14.89
C VAL A 109 -8.46 13.64 -13.49
N THR A 110 -9.48 14.33 -12.96
CA THR A 110 -10.08 13.98 -11.68
C THR A 110 -11.50 14.51 -11.57
N ASN A 111 -12.34 13.79 -10.81
CA ASN A 111 -13.66 14.25 -10.38
C ASN A 111 -13.66 14.80 -8.94
N ALA A 112 -12.55 14.66 -8.21
CA ALA A 112 -12.43 15.09 -6.82
C ALA A 112 -12.01 16.55 -6.69
N LYS A 113 -12.75 17.34 -5.93
CA LYS A 113 -12.32 18.68 -5.48
C LYS A 113 -11.34 18.57 -4.31
N ALA A 114 -10.76 19.70 -3.89
CA ALA A 114 -9.97 19.74 -2.66
C ALA A 114 -10.71 19.11 -1.47
N GLY A 115 -10.02 18.22 -0.75
CA GLY A 115 -10.57 17.47 0.38
C GLY A 115 -11.41 16.26 -0.02
N GLN A 116 -11.57 15.99 -1.32
CA GLN A 116 -12.35 14.84 -1.82
C GLN A 116 -11.49 13.72 -2.38
N SER A 117 -10.17 13.78 -2.18
CA SER A 117 -9.21 12.78 -2.62
C SER A 117 -8.34 12.33 -1.45
N TYR A 118 -8.02 11.04 -1.39
CA TYR A 118 -7.12 10.47 -0.39
C TYR A 118 -5.70 11.05 -0.47
N HIS A 119 -5.27 11.54 -1.64
CA HIS A 119 -4.02 12.30 -1.77
C HIS A 119 -4.00 13.56 -0.90
N ASN A 120 -5.16 14.17 -0.61
CA ASN A 120 -5.22 15.35 0.27
C ASN A 120 -4.91 15.05 1.74
N TYR A 121 -4.79 13.76 2.07
CA TYR A 121 -4.56 13.26 3.41
C TYR A 121 -3.28 12.42 3.50
N GLY A 122 -2.51 12.30 2.42
CA GLY A 122 -1.28 11.47 2.38
C GLY A 122 -1.58 9.97 2.36
N LEU A 123 -2.77 9.58 1.87
CA LEU A 123 -3.28 8.22 1.95
C LEU A 123 -3.35 7.51 0.58
N ALA A 124 -2.72 8.10 -0.44
CA ALA A 124 -2.71 7.56 -1.79
C ALA A 124 -1.42 7.94 -2.52
N VAL A 125 -1.06 7.10 -3.49
CA VAL A 125 0.05 7.31 -4.43
C VAL A 125 -0.41 6.96 -5.83
N ASP A 126 0.11 7.69 -6.82
CA ASP A 126 -0.07 7.37 -8.24
C ASP A 126 1.25 6.85 -8.80
N PHE A 127 1.23 5.76 -9.56
CA PHE A 127 2.42 5.20 -10.21
C PHE A 127 2.35 5.23 -11.74
N VAL A 128 3.52 5.08 -12.36
CA VAL A 128 3.64 4.88 -13.81
C VAL A 128 4.69 3.82 -14.10
N ILE A 129 4.45 3.01 -15.13
CA ILE A 129 5.44 2.07 -15.66
C ILE A 129 6.47 2.85 -16.47
N ILE A 130 7.75 2.49 -16.32
CA ILE A 130 8.85 3.06 -17.07
C ILE A 130 9.46 1.99 -17.95
N HIS A 131 9.47 2.24 -19.26
CA HIS A 131 10.14 1.40 -20.23
C HIS A 131 11.10 2.23 -21.08
N ASN A 132 12.38 1.84 -21.13
CA ASN A 132 13.43 2.57 -21.85
C ASN A 132 13.46 4.08 -21.51
N ASN A 133 13.38 4.41 -20.21
CA ASN A 133 13.32 5.77 -19.68
C ASN A 133 12.12 6.61 -20.16
N LYS A 134 11.06 5.99 -20.68
CA LYS A 134 9.81 6.64 -21.06
C LYS A 134 8.65 6.08 -20.25
N THR A 135 7.67 6.93 -19.98
CA THR A 135 6.41 6.50 -19.36
C THR A 135 5.63 5.62 -20.31
N ASP A 136 5.17 4.48 -19.82
CA ASP A 136 4.26 3.57 -20.51
C ASP A 136 2.89 3.60 -19.82
N TYR A 137 1.86 3.95 -20.59
CA TYR A 137 0.46 3.99 -20.16
C TYR A 137 -0.41 3.01 -20.97
N ASP A 138 0.18 2.18 -21.82
CA ASP A 138 -0.58 1.18 -22.58
C ASP A 138 -0.96 0.03 -21.65
N LEU A 139 -2.27 -0.13 -21.46
CA LEU A 139 -2.87 -1.11 -20.57
C LEU A 139 -2.69 -2.56 -21.07
N ASN A 140 -2.26 -2.76 -22.31
CA ASN A 140 -2.04 -4.09 -22.89
C ASN A 140 -0.55 -4.46 -22.96
N THR A 141 0.33 -3.59 -22.46
CA THR A 141 1.75 -3.89 -22.41
C THR A 141 1.99 -5.07 -21.46
N ASP A 142 2.79 -6.04 -21.93
CA ASP A 142 3.33 -7.16 -21.18
C ASP A 142 4.85 -7.19 -21.47
N ARG A 143 5.63 -6.49 -20.64
CA ARG A 143 7.08 -6.34 -20.85
C ARG A 143 7.85 -7.54 -20.35
N ASN A 144 7.41 -8.15 -19.25
CA ASN A 144 8.06 -9.31 -18.66
C ASN A 144 7.71 -10.62 -19.42
N ARG A 145 6.77 -10.57 -20.36
CA ARG A 145 6.38 -11.62 -21.30
C ARG A 145 5.82 -12.85 -20.61
N ASN A 146 4.97 -12.62 -19.62
CA ASN A 146 4.31 -13.70 -18.87
C ASN A 146 2.85 -13.92 -19.29
N ASP A 147 2.41 -13.30 -20.40
CA ASP A 147 1.04 -13.33 -20.94
C ASP A 147 0.00 -12.64 -20.04
N ILE A 148 0.44 -11.80 -19.09
CA ILE A 148 -0.40 -10.96 -18.24
C ILE A 148 -0.03 -9.49 -18.51
N PRO A 149 -1.01 -8.57 -18.68
CA PRO A 149 -0.66 -7.16 -18.80
C PRO A 149 0.01 -6.61 -17.54
N ASP A 150 1.11 -5.88 -17.70
CA ASP A 150 1.93 -5.34 -16.60
C ASP A 150 1.10 -4.52 -15.60
N TRP A 151 0.14 -3.72 -16.11
CA TRP A 151 -0.76 -2.93 -15.25
C TRP A 151 -1.63 -3.79 -14.34
N GLN A 152 -2.04 -4.97 -14.80
CA GLN A 152 -2.81 -5.92 -13.99
C GLN A 152 -1.94 -6.49 -12.88
N GLU A 153 -0.72 -6.93 -13.21
CA GLU A 153 0.21 -7.48 -12.20
C GLU A 153 0.55 -6.46 -11.12
N LEU A 154 0.81 -5.22 -11.52
CA LEU A 154 1.08 -4.12 -10.59
C LEU A 154 -0.16 -3.77 -9.75
N GLY A 155 -1.35 -3.84 -10.32
CA GLY A 155 -2.60 -3.72 -9.57
C GLY A 155 -2.73 -4.80 -8.47
N GLU A 156 -2.47 -6.07 -8.82
CA GLU A 156 -2.48 -7.18 -7.86
C GLU A 156 -1.38 -7.06 -6.81
N LEU A 157 -0.17 -6.64 -7.20
CA LEU A 157 0.93 -6.36 -6.27
C LEU A 157 0.55 -5.26 -5.28
N GLY A 158 -0.04 -4.16 -5.76
CA GLY A 158 -0.54 -3.08 -4.90
C GLY A 158 -1.57 -3.61 -3.89
N LYS A 159 -2.53 -4.43 -4.35
CA LYS A 159 -3.52 -5.06 -3.48
C LYS A 159 -2.91 -5.97 -2.43
N ALA A 160 -1.92 -6.76 -2.80
CA ALA A 160 -1.24 -7.64 -1.86
C ALA A 160 -0.40 -6.88 -0.82
N LEU A 161 0.03 -5.66 -1.14
CA LEU A 161 0.66 -4.72 -0.20
C LEU A 161 -0.36 -3.95 0.67
N GLY A 162 -1.65 -4.24 0.52
CA GLY A 162 -2.73 -3.66 1.32
C GLY A 162 -3.36 -2.40 0.71
N PHE A 163 -3.03 -2.04 -0.52
CA PHE A 163 -3.70 -0.94 -1.22
C PHE A 163 -5.04 -1.39 -1.82
N GLU A 164 -5.99 -0.47 -1.92
CA GLU A 164 -7.03 -0.53 -2.93
C GLU A 164 -6.46 0.01 -4.25
N TRP A 165 -6.74 -0.66 -5.37
CA TRP A 165 -6.30 -0.23 -6.70
C TRP A 165 -7.43 0.42 -7.49
N GLY A 166 -7.16 1.62 -8.04
CA GLY A 166 -8.12 2.37 -8.82
C GLY A 166 -8.49 1.75 -10.16
N GLY A 167 -7.68 0.80 -10.68
CA GLY A 167 -8.01 0.01 -11.86
C GLY A 167 -9.27 -0.85 -11.69
N ASP A 168 -9.60 -1.25 -10.46
CA ASP A 168 -10.78 -2.06 -10.14
C ASP A 168 -12.07 -1.23 -10.01
N TRP A 169 -12.00 0.11 -10.14
CA TRP A 169 -13.18 0.96 -9.98
C TRP A 169 -14.16 0.83 -11.15
N ASN A 170 -15.41 0.46 -10.83
CA ASN A 170 -16.49 0.33 -11.83
C ASN A 170 -16.83 1.62 -12.59
N SER A 171 -16.50 2.78 -12.02
CA SER A 171 -16.78 4.08 -12.61
C SER A 171 -15.52 4.94 -12.52
N PHE A 172 -15.06 5.43 -13.67
CA PHE A 172 -13.83 6.20 -13.80
C PHE A 172 -12.60 5.41 -13.28
N PRO A 173 -12.28 4.25 -13.89
CA PRO A 173 -11.07 3.50 -13.53
C PRO A 173 -9.84 4.40 -13.60
N ASP A 174 -9.01 4.33 -12.56
CA ASP A 174 -7.79 5.12 -12.42
C ASP A 174 -6.61 4.17 -12.17
N TYR A 175 -6.08 3.62 -13.27
CA TYR A 175 -5.05 2.58 -13.23
C TYR A 175 -3.76 2.98 -12.48
N PRO A 176 -3.27 4.24 -12.56
CA PRO A 176 -2.17 4.72 -11.73
C PRO A 176 -2.41 4.68 -10.21
N HIS A 177 -3.66 4.72 -9.76
CA HIS A 177 -4.01 5.09 -8.39
C HIS A 177 -3.99 3.91 -7.42
N LEU A 178 -3.28 4.08 -6.30
CA LEU A 178 -3.27 3.17 -5.15
C LEU A 178 -3.61 3.95 -3.87
N GLN A 179 -4.50 3.42 -3.03
CA GLN A 179 -4.88 4.08 -1.76
C GLN A 179 -5.04 3.13 -0.58
N MET A 180 -4.88 3.66 0.63
CA MET A 180 -5.26 2.99 1.87
C MET A 180 -6.22 3.91 2.64
N ASP A 181 -7.48 3.51 2.77
CA ASP A 181 -8.49 4.36 3.42
C ASP A 181 -8.55 4.20 4.94
N PHE A 182 -7.98 3.11 5.47
CA PHE A 182 -8.02 2.75 6.89
C PHE A 182 -9.46 2.71 7.44
N GLY A 183 -10.42 2.32 6.59
CA GLY A 183 -11.86 2.36 6.91
C GLY A 183 -12.44 3.77 7.09
N LEU A 184 -11.70 4.82 6.73
CA LEU A 184 -12.13 6.21 6.84
C LEU A 184 -12.63 6.73 5.49
N SER A 185 -13.91 7.06 5.44
CA SER A 185 -14.47 7.79 4.30
C SER A 185 -13.87 9.20 4.18
N ILE A 186 -13.85 9.73 2.96
CA ILE A 186 -13.56 11.15 2.66
C ILE A 186 -14.33 12.11 3.59
N ARG A 187 -15.60 11.84 3.89
CA ARG A 187 -16.40 12.70 4.79
C ARG A 187 -15.81 12.74 6.20
N GLN A 188 -15.34 11.61 6.71
CA GLN A 188 -14.70 11.54 8.02
C GLN A 188 -13.34 12.25 8.02
N LEU A 189 -12.57 12.11 6.94
CA LEU A 189 -11.31 12.81 6.75
C LEU A 189 -11.51 14.33 6.68
N VAL A 190 -12.53 14.81 5.96
CA VAL A 190 -12.94 16.23 5.96
C VAL A 190 -13.34 16.69 7.36
N ALA A 191 -14.04 15.85 8.13
CA ALA A 191 -14.42 16.14 9.51
C ALA A 191 -13.25 16.10 10.52
N GLY A 192 -12.02 15.81 10.06
CA GLY A 192 -10.81 15.86 10.88
C GLY A 192 -10.35 14.50 11.43
N LYS A 193 -11.06 13.40 11.15
CA LYS A 193 -10.55 12.06 11.50
C LYS A 193 -9.28 11.75 10.70
N ARG A 194 -8.34 11.04 11.31
CA ARG A 194 -7.09 10.60 10.67
C ARG A 194 -6.81 9.16 11.11
N PRO A 195 -6.14 8.35 10.27
CA PRO A 195 -5.63 7.06 10.68
C PRO A 195 -4.52 7.22 11.72
N ASP A 196 -4.32 6.19 12.53
CA ASP A 196 -3.28 6.20 13.55
C ASP A 196 -1.91 5.95 12.90
N LYS A 197 -0.89 6.72 13.28
CA LYS A 197 0.45 6.62 12.66
C LYS A 197 1.12 5.25 12.86
N GLU A 198 0.69 4.51 13.87
CA GLU A 198 1.18 3.18 14.23
C GLU A 198 0.30 2.06 13.64
N GLU A 199 -0.67 2.41 12.79
CA GLU A 199 -1.57 1.45 12.20
C GLU A 199 -0.81 0.46 11.31
N THR A 200 -0.97 -0.82 11.61
CA THR A 200 -0.35 -1.93 10.89
C THR A 200 -1.43 -2.67 10.12
N ALA A 201 -1.31 -2.73 8.80
CA ALA A 201 -2.13 -3.63 7.98
C ALA A 201 -1.43 -5.01 7.94
N PRO A 202 -2.12 -6.12 8.26
CA PRO A 202 -1.51 -7.45 8.20
C PRO A 202 -1.11 -7.81 6.77
N LEU A 203 0.21 -7.88 6.52
CA LEU A 203 0.80 -8.20 5.21
C LEU A 203 0.68 -9.68 4.84
N ALA A 204 0.71 -10.56 5.85
CA ALA A 204 0.91 -12.00 5.66
C ALA A 204 -0.29 -12.71 5.01
N ASP A 205 -1.51 -12.27 5.28
CA ASP A 205 -2.72 -12.91 4.76
C ASP A 205 -2.98 -12.55 3.28
N ALA A 206 -2.52 -11.38 2.83
CA ALA A 206 -2.76 -10.85 1.49
C ALA A 206 -1.77 -11.38 0.43
N LEU A 207 -0.54 -11.74 0.83
CA LEU A 207 0.49 -12.22 -0.11
C LEU A 207 0.47 -13.74 -0.30
N LYS A 208 -0.19 -14.50 0.58
CA LYS A 208 -0.29 -15.95 0.47
C LYS A 208 -0.84 -16.44 -0.89
N PRO A 209 -1.90 -15.84 -1.48
CA PRO A 209 -2.45 -16.31 -2.76
C PRO A 209 -1.61 -15.99 -4.00
N LEU A 210 -0.61 -15.10 -3.89
CA LEU A 210 0.32 -14.80 -4.98
C LEU A 210 1.55 -15.73 -4.99
N LEU A 211 1.69 -16.55 -3.94
CA LEU A 211 2.84 -17.43 -3.71
C LEU A 211 2.49 -18.92 -3.83
N ASP A 212 1.20 -19.26 -3.95
CA ASP A 212 0.65 -20.60 -4.19
C ASP A 212 0.29 -20.78 -5.67
#